data_AF-A0A8B7JKD5-F1
#
_entry.id   AF-A0A8B7JKD5-F1
#
_cell.length_a   1.000
_cell.length_b   1.000
_cell.length_c   1.000
_cell.angle_alpha   90.00
_cell.angle_beta   90.00
_cell.angle_gamma   90.00
#
_symmetry.space_group_name_H-M   'P 1'
#
loop_
_entity.id
_entity.type
_entity.pdbx_description
1 polymer ?
#
loop_
_entity_poly.entity_id
_entity_poly.type
_entity_poly.pdbx_seq_one_letter_code
_entity_poly.pdbx_strand_id
1 'polypeptide(L)'
;MVSPKTRYLIFFQYFGSKYSGVMETSADQSVVGVQNYMEKAAQNLKPVVPIKFHISSRTDTGVHALCNSAHLDIQRATGKPPFHERELIHSLNYHLKSEPIRYLNVPAMQDAAWFLLGTHDFSTFRSLNSETPFRSPVRTILQVDIRPSSGFLSHHYEYRGLEFWELEFRSRSFLYRQVRRMVGALVAVGQGKLTPRHIKELLEIKDSRAFPPHAMAPPSGLFLKSVEYNEADLETTMIAGE
;
A
#
# COMPACT_ATOMS: atom_id res chain seq x y z
N MET A 1 23.31 -24.92 19.63
CA MET A 1 23.69 -24.08 18.48
C MET A 1 22.85 -22.80 18.52
N VAL A 2 23.46 -21.64 18.29
CA VAL A 2 22.73 -20.36 18.22
C VAL A 2 22.09 -20.26 16.82
N SER A 3 20.85 -19.79 16.73
CA SER A 3 20.21 -19.56 15.41
C SER A 3 21.04 -18.58 14.57
N PRO A 4 21.18 -18.78 13.25
CA PRO A 4 21.87 -17.81 12.39
C PRO A 4 21.12 -16.47 12.33
N LYS A 5 21.85 -15.39 12.06
CA LYS A 5 21.28 -14.09 11.70
C LYS A 5 20.71 -14.16 10.29
N THR A 6 19.53 -13.59 10.07
CA THR A 6 18.95 -13.40 8.74
C THR A 6 18.91 -11.91 8.42
N ARG A 7 19.38 -11.55 7.23
CA ARG A 7 19.34 -10.18 6.71
C ARG A 7 18.06 -9.93 5.94
N TYR A 8 17.42 -8.81 6.21
CA TYR A 8 16.23 -8.35 5.48
C TYR A 8 16.52 -7.00 4.83
N LEU A 9 16.12 -6.85 3.57
CA LEU A 9 15.92 -5.56 2.93
C LEU A 9 14.49 -5.11 3.20
N ILE A 10 14.31 -3.86 3.58
CA ILE A 10 13.00 -3.28 3.86
C ILE A 10 12.88 -1.90 3.22
N PHE A 11 11.66 -1.60 2.77
CA PHE A 11 11.28 -0.29 2.27
C PHE A 11 10.31 0.35 3.25
N PHE A 12 10.53 1.63 3.53
CA PHE A 12 9.72 2.36 4.48
C PHE A 12 9.52 3.81 4.06
N GLN A 13 8.42 4.37 4.54
CA GLN A 13 8.01 5.73 4.29
C GLN A 13 7.61 6.40 5.60
N TYR A 14 7.78 7.71 5.69
CA TYR A 14 7.38 8.48 6.86
C TYR A 14 7.11 9.96 6.57
N PHE A 15 6.27 10.55 7.41
CA PHE A 15 6.14 12.00 7.49
C PHE A 15 7.11 12.58 8.53
N GLY A 16 8.07 13.38 8.07
CA GLY A 16 9.22 13.84 8.83
C GLY A 16 8.96 14.90 9.91
N SER A 17 7.82 15.60 9.83
CA SER A 17 7.60 16.86 10.55
C SER A 17 7.77 16.81 12.07
N LYS A 18 7.68 15.62 12.69
CA LYS A 18 7.84 15.42 14.14
C LYS A 18 9.14 14.70 14.55
N TYR A 19 10.09 14.53 13.63
CA TYR A 19 11.32 13.76 13.85
C TYR A 19 12.57 14.62 13.62
N SER A 20 13.64 14.32 14.34
CA SER A 20 14.97 14.97 14.22
C SER A 20 15.80 14.41 13.05
N GLY A 21 15.11 14.05 11.96
CA GLY A 21 15.68 13.34 10.81
C GLY A 21 15.53 11.83 10.92
N VAL A 22 16.13 11.12 9.95
CA VAL A 22 15.94 9.67 9.86
C VAL A 22 16.85 8.89 10.81
N MET A 23 18.06 9.39 11.05
CA MET A 23 19.10 8.71 11.81
C MET A 23 18.77 8.63 13.29
N GLU A 24 19.24 7.59 13.96
CA GLU A 24 19.12 7.48 15.41
C GLU A 24 19.77 8.68 16.11
N THR A 25 19.09 9.21 17.13
CA THR A 25 19.65 10.20 18.05
C THR A 25 19.61 9.69 19.49
N SER A 26 20.27 10.39 20.39
CA SER A 26 20.29 10.03 21.81
C SER A 26 18.91 10.16 22.45
N ALA A 27 18.57 9.24 23.35
CA ALA A 27 17.23 9.11 23.94
C ALA A 27 16.85 10.24 24.92
N ASP A 28 17.82 11.07 25.33
CA ASP A 28 17.65 12.26 26.15
C ASP A 28 17.17 13.49 25.36
N GLN A 29 17.18 13.43 24.02
CA GLN A 29 16.64 14.49 23.18
C GLN A 29 15.11 14.53 23.23
N SER A 30 14.55 15.74 23.23
CA SER A 30 13.09 15.97 23.22
C SER A 30 12.40 15.46 21.95
N VAL A 31 13.14 15.42 20.83
CA VAL A 31 12.70 14.89 19.54
C VAL A 31 13.78 13.93 19.06
N VAL A 32 13.38 12.69 18.78
CA VAL A 32 14.29 11.64 18.30
C VAL A 32 14.04 11.28 16.85
N GLY A 33 15.01 10.59 16.25
CA GLY A 33 14.96 10.22 14.84
C GLY A 33 14.01 9.07 14.53
N VAL A 34 13.65 8.93 13.25
CA VAL A 34 12.78 7.84 12.76
C VAL A 34 13.34 6.46 13.13
N GLN A 35 14.66 6.29 13.02
CA GLN A 35 15.36 5.05 13.36
C GLN A 35 15.13 4.62 14.81
N ASN A 36 15.07 5.55 15.78
CA ASN A 36 14.78 5.22 17.18
C ASN A 36 13.43 4.49 17.32
N TYR A 37 12.39 4.98 16.62
CA TYR A 37 11.07 4.37 16.62
C TYR A 37 11.06 3.01 15.90
N MET A 38 11.76 2.90 14.76
CA MET A 38 11.89 1.65 14.00
C MET A 38 12.58 0.56 14.83
N GLU A 39 13.67 0.91 15.50
CA GLU A 39 14.42 -0.02 16.36
C GLU A 39 13.62 -0.39 17.60
N LYS A 40 12.97 0.58 18.26
CA LYS A 40 12.04 0.29 19.38
C LYS A 40 10.92 -0.65 18.96
N ALA A 41 10.32 -0.45 17.78
CA ALA A 41 9.31 -1.35 17.25
C ALA A 41 9.90 -2.76 17.02
N ALA A 42 11.09 -2.84 16.43
CA ALA A 42 11.77 -4.10 16.15
C ALA A 42 12.16 -4.89 17.41
N GLN A 43 12.43 -4.24 18.55
CA GLN A 43 12.68 -4.96 19.80
C GLN A 43 11.48 -5.81 20.26
N ASN A 44 10.25 -5.45 19.87
CA ASN A 44 9.06 -6.25 20.17
C ASN A 44 9.02 -7.59 19.40
N LEU A 45 9.88 -7.78 18.40
CA LEU A 45 10.09 -9.06 17.73
C LEU A 45 10.85 -10.07 18.60
N LYS A 46 11.31 -9.64 19.80
CA LYS A 46 12.07 -10.44 20.77
C LYS A 46 13.32 -11.08 20.15
N PRO A 47 14.21 -10.28 19.53
CA PRO A 47 15.44 -10.80 18.97
C PRO A 47 16.40 -11.24 20.10
N VAL A 48 17.34 -12.12 19.79
CA VAL A 48 18.38 -12.58 20.72
C VAL A 48 19.40 -11.48 21.02
N VAL A 49 19.65 -10.63 20.02
CA VAL A 49 20.52 -9.46 20.12
C VAL A 49 19.77 -8.22 19.66
N PRO A 50 20.10 -7.02 20.16
CA PRO A 50 19.47 -5.79 19.69
C PRO A 50 19.54 -5.64 18.17
N ILE A 51 18.41 -5.31 17.55
CA ILE A 51 18.32 -5.04 16.11
C ILE A 51 18.80 -3.62 15.82
N LYS A 52 19.64 -3.48 14.80
CA LYS A 52 20.07 -2.20 14.25
C LYS A 52 19.62 -2.09 12.79
N PHE A 53 19.14 -0.91 12.42
CA PHE A 53 18.80 -0.59 11.03
C PHE A 53 19.96 0.15 10.38
N HIS A 54 20.34 -0.28 9.19
CA HIS A 54 21.32 0.39 8.34
C HIS A 54 20.56 1.06 7.19
N ILE A 55 20.28 2.35 7.35
CA ILE A 55 19.45 3.15 6.44
C ILE A 55 20.25 3.58 5.22
N SER A 56 19.66 3.50 4.02
CA SER A 56 20.33 3.81 2.76
C SER A 56 20.61 5.30 2.57
N SER A 57 19.67 6.16 2.96
CA SER A 57 19.78 7.61 2.77
C SER A 57 19.40 8.36 4.04
N ARG A 58 20.29 9.27 4.47
CA ARG A 58 20.06 10.19 5.58
C ARG A 58 19.10 11.28 5.14
N THR A 59 18.16 11.65 6.01
CA THR A 59 17.38 12.88 5.87
C THR A 59 17.51 13.73 7.14
N ASP A 60 17.49 15.04 6.96
CA ASP A 60 17.54 16.00 8.07
C ASP A 60 16.18 16.15 8.76
N THR A 61 16.17 16.90 9.87
CA THR A 61 14.98 17.22 10.66
C THR A 61 13.84 17.75 9.81
N GLY A 62 12.65 17.19 10.02
CA GLY A 62 11.44 17.59 9.29
C GLY A 62 11.28 17.02 7.88
N VAL A 63 12.35 16.49 7.27
CA VAL A 63 12.30 15.96 5.90
C VAL A 63 11.47 14.67 5.84
N HIS A 64 10.55 14.59 4.87
CA HIS A 64 9.72 13.41 4.61
C HIS A 64 10.45 12.41 3.71
N ALA A 65 10.06 11.12 3.76
CA ALA A 65 10.50 10.14 2.78
C ALA A 65 9.34 9.27 2.32
N LEU A 66 9.16 9.17 1.01
CA LEU A 66 8.13 8.33 0.37
C LEU A 66 8.64 6.92 0.06
N CYS A 67 9.95 6.75 -0.11
CA CYS A 67 10.57 5.46 -0.41
C CYS A 67 12.04 5.45 0.05
N ASN A 68 12.27 5.33 1.35
CA ASN A 68 13.61 5.05 1.87
C ASN A 68 13.78 3.53 2.06
N SER A 69 15.02 3.07 2.10
CA SER A 69 15.33 1.65 2.32
C SER A 69 16.31 1.47 3.46
N ALA A 70 16.28 0.28 4.07
CA ALA A 70 17.26 -0.11 5.07
C ALA A 70 17.50 -1.62 4.99
N HIS A 71 18.63 -2.06 5.54
CA HIS A 71 18.78 -3.46 5.89
C HIS A 71 18.95 -3.63 7.40
N LEU A 72 18.53 -4.79 7.90
CA LEU A 72 18.68 -5.20 9.28
C LEU A 72 18.97 -6.69 9.38
N ASP A 73 19.68 -7.08 10.43
CA ASP A 73 19.94 -8.48 10.76
C ASP A 73 19.12 -8.86 11.98
N ILE A 74 18.31 -9.92 11.86
CA ILE A 74 17.50 -10.44 12.97
C ILE A 74 18.00 -11.83 13.34
N GLN A 75 18.29 -12.00 14.63
CA GLN A 75 18.59 -13.31 15.23
C GLN A 75 17.43 -13.73 16.12
N ARG A 76 16.78 -14.85 15.80
CA ARG A 76 15.69 -15.39 16.61
C ARG A 76 16.21 -16.43 17.61
N ALA A 77 15.41 -16.73 18.63
CA ALA A 77 15.73 -17.78 19.60
C ALA A 77 15.94 -19.13 18.90
N THR A 78 16.79 -19.98 19.48
CA THR A 78 17.09 -21.32 18.97
C THR A 78 15.80 -22.10 18.67
N GLY A 79 15.74 -22.73 17.50
CA GLY A 79 14.58 -23.50 17.05
C GLY A 79 13.49 -22.67 16.37
N LYS A 80 13.59 -21.34 16.31
CA LYS A 80 12.66 -20.50 15.54
C LYS A 80 13.20 -20.24 14.12
N PRO A 81 12.43 -20.49 13.06
CA PRO A 81 12.84 -20.17 11.69
C PRO A 81 12.93 -18.65 11.48
N PRO A 82 13.59 -18.15 10.42
CA PRO A 82 13.48 -16.74 10.05
C PRO A 82 12.03 -16.26 9.95
N PHE A 83 11.78 -14.96 10.13
CA PHE A 83 10.45 -14.41 9.91
C PHE A 83 10.09 -14.51 8.44
N HIS A 84 8.86 -14.90 8.14
CA HIS A 84 8.32 -14.65 6.81
C HIS A 84 8.18 -13.14 6.61
N GLU A 85 8.43 -12.66 5.39
CA GLU A 85 8.39 -11.22 5.06
C GLU A 85 7.08 -10.56 5.52
N ARG A 86 5.94 -11.20 5.24
CA ARG A 86 4.62 -10.74 5.66
C ARG A 86 4.53 -10.54 7.17
N GLU A 87 4.99 -11.52 7.94
CA GLU A 87 4.93 -11.49 9.41
C GLU A 87 5.78 -10.35 9.95
N LEU A 88 6.99 -10.19 9.42
CA LEU A 88 7.90 -9.12 9.80
C LEU A 88 7.27 -7.75 9.56
N ILE A 89 6.77 -7.50 8.35
CA ILE A 89 6.14 -6.23 7.97
C ILE A 89 4.89 -5.96 8.81
N HIS A 90 4.06 -6.98 9.00
CA HIS A 90 2.85 -6.87 9.81
C HIS A 90 3.17 -6.49 11.25
N SER A 91 4.11 -7.20 11.89
CA SER A 91 4.52 -6.94 13.27
C SER A 91 5.16 -5.56 13.43
N LEU A 92 6.07 -5.18 12.53
CA LEU A 92 6.69 -3.85 12.59
C LEU A 92 5.65 -2.73 12.44
N ASN A 93 4.74 -2.83 11.47
CA ASN A 93 3.64 -1.87 11.31
C ASN A 93 2.69 -1.84 12.52
N TYR A 94 2.42 -3.00 13.13
CA TYR A 94 1.60 -3.09 14.33
C TYR A 94 2.19 -2.28 15.49
N HIS A 95 3.51 -2.39 15.70
CA HIS A 95 4.23 -1.65 16.75
C HIS A 95 4.47 -0.17 16.41
N LEU A 96 4.30 0.23 15.14
CA LEU A 96 4.38 1.63 14.68
C LEU A 96 3.01 2.27 14.46
N LYS A 97 1.91 1.68 14.95
CA LYS A 97 0.55 2.19 14.68
C LYS A 97 0.31 3.65 15.13
N SER A 98 1.00 4.11 16.17
CA SER A 98 0.97 5.51 16.66
C SER A 98 1.84 6.46 15.84
N GLU A 99 2.72 5.92 15.00
CA GLU A 99 3.69 6.67 14.23
C GLU A 99 3.25 6.79 12.76
N PRO A 100 3.48 7.92 12.08
CA PRO A 100 3.37 8.03 10.63
C PRO A 100 4.57 7.37 9.91
N ILE A 101 4.98 6.16 10.32
CA ILE A 101 6.03 5.36 9.70
C ILE A 101 5.42 4.06 9.20
N ARG A 102 5.58 3.74 7.93
CA ARG A 102 4.98 2.52 7.34
C ARG A 102 5.99 1.75 6.52
N TYR A 103 5.95 0.43 6.70
CA TYR A 103 6.60 -0.54 5.82
C TYR A 103 5.58 -1.05 4.81
N LEU A 104 6.00 -1.19 3.55
CA LEU A 104 5.13 -1.63 2.47
C LEU A 104 5.84 -2.66 1.59
N ASN A 105 5.21 -3.83 1.43
CA ASN A 105 5.62 -4.84 0.45
C ASN A 105 4.90 -4.59 -0.88
N VAL A 106 5.52 -3.79 -1.75
CA VAL A 106 4.97 -3.46 -3.06
C VAL A 106 4.90 -4.69 -3.99
N PRO A 107 5.92 -5.57 -4.06
CA PRO A 107 5.80 -6.81 -4.83
C PRO A 107 4.56 -7.64 -4.46
N ALA A 108 4.27 -7.82 -3.17
CA ALA A 108 3.06 -8.54 -2.75
C ALA A 108 1.77 -7.81 -3.14
N MET A 109 1.77 -6.46 -3.19
CA MET A 109 0.64 -5.70 -3.71
C MET A 109 0.45 -5.95 -5.22
N GLN A 110 1.54 -6.02 -5.98
CA GLN A 110 1.51 -6.32 -7.41
C GLN A 110 1.01 -7.76 -7.66
N ASP A 111 1.51 -8.74 -6.91
CA ASP A 111 1.01 -10.13 -6.94
C ASP A 111 -0.49 -10.21 -6.64
N ALA A 112 -0.94 -9.43 -5.67
CA ALA A 112 -2.34 -9.36 -5.28
C ALA A 112 -3.23 -8.69 -6.34
N ALA A 113 -2.70 -7.69 -7.04
CA ALA A 113 -3.40 -6.98 -8.11
C ALA A 113 -3.72 -7.89 -9.29
N TRP A 114 -2.86 -8.87 -9.59
CA TRP A 114 -3.12 -9.86 -10.65
C TRP A 114 -4.44 -10.61 -10.47
N PHE A 115 -4.85 -10.90 -9.24
CA PHE A 115 -6.14 -11.57 -9.00
C PHE A 115 -7.36 -10.72 -9.36
N LEU A 116 -7.22 -9.40 -9.42
CA LEU A 116 -8.32 -8.48 -9.75
C LEU A 116 -8.54 -8.34 -11.26
N LEU A 117 -7.55 -8.69 -12.09
CA LEU A 117 -7.63 -8.59 -13.55
C LEU A 117 -8.62 -9.61 -14.14
N GLY A 118 -9.32 -9.20 -15.19
CA GLY A 118 -10.32 -10.02 -15.86
C GLY A 118 -11.72 -9.86 -15.28
N THR A 119 -12.59 -10.83 -15.58
CA THR A 119 -14.03 -10.77 -15.27
C THR A 119 -14.34 -11.53 -13.98
N HIS A 120 -14.83 -10.83 -12.97
CA HIS A 120 -15.15 -11.40 -11.66
C HIS A 120 -16.47 -10.87 -11.11
N ASP A 121 -17.04 -11.60 -10.15
CA ASP A 121 -18.06 -11.06 -9.27
C ASP A 121 -17.40 -10.21 -8.17
N PHE A 122 -17.63 -8.89 -8.21
CA PHE A 122 -17.05 -7.94 -7.27
C PHE A 122 -18.00 -7.60 -6.10
N SER A 123 -18.95 -8.48 -5.75
CA SER A 123 -19.90 -8.24 -4.66
C SER A 123 -19.21 -7.90 -3.33
N THR A 124 -18.12 -8.58 -2.98
CA THR A 124 -17.31 -8.26 -1.79
C THR A 124 -16.64 -6.90 -1.87
N PHE A 125 -16.26 -6.45 -3.07
CA PHE A 125 -15.67 -5.14 -3.29
C PHE A 125 -16.73 -4.04 -3.51
N ARG A 126 -18.02 -4.33 -3.44
CA ARG A 126 -19.09 -3.32 -3.50
C ARG A 126 -19.48 -2.89 -2.10
N SER A 127 -19.67 -1.59 -1.86
CA SER A 127 -20.34 -1.12 -0.63
C SER A 127 -21.86 -1.12 -0.81
N LEU A 128 -22.61 -1.48 0.24
CA LEU A 128 -24.06 -1.35 0.26
C LEU A 128 -24.46 0.13 0.40
N ASN A 129 -25.51 0.53 -0.33
CA ASN A 129 -26.19 1.81 -0.23
C ASN A 129 -27.64 1.61 -0.71
N SER A 130 -28.62 2.01 0.10
CA SER A 130 -30.06 1.88 -0.18
C SER A 130 -30.51 2.63 -1.44
N GLU A 131 -29.79 3.66 -1.84
CA GLU A 131 -30.11 4.51 -3.00
C GLU A 131 -29.48 3.99 -4.31
N THR A 132 -28.63 2.97 -4.24
CA THR A 132 -27.94 2.49 -5.45
C THR A 132 -28.75 1.38 -6.12
N PRO A 133 -29.24 1.59 -7.36
CA PRO A 133 -29.97 0.56 -8.08
C PRO A 133 -29.15 -0.72 -8.21
N PHE A 134 -29.82 -1.87 -8.16
CA PHE A 134 -29.15 -3.13 -8.42
C PHE A 134 -28.53 -3.12 -9.83
N ARG A 135 -27.22 -3.30 -9.88
CA ARG A 135 -26.47 -3.60 -11.10
C ARG A 135 -25.80 -4.94 -10.88
N SER A 136 -25.67 -5.73 -11.96
CA SER A 136 -24.88 -6.96 -11.92
C SER A 136 -23.54 -6.66 -11.22
N PRO A 137 -23.10 -7.47 -10.23
CA PRO A 137 -21.83 -7.26 -9.56
C PRO A 137 -20.63 -7.74 -10.40
N VAL A 138 -20.91 -8.35 -11.56
CA VAL A 138 -19.86 -8.83 -12.47
C VAL A 138 -19.26 -7.66 -13.22
N ARG A 139 -17.94 -7.48 -13.09
CA ARG A 139 -17.17 -6.44 -13.81
C ARG A 139 -15.92 -7.05 -14.41
N THR A 140 -15.44 -6.42 -15.48
CA THR A 140 -14.18 -6.79 -16.12
C THR A 140 -13.18 -5.68 -15.88
N ILE A 141 -12.14 -5.97 -15.11
CA ILE A 141 -11.01 -5.06 -14.92
C ILE A 141 -10.00 -5.32 -16.03
N LEU A 142 -9.73 -4.30 -16.84
CA LEU A 142 -8.87 -4.35 -18.02
C LEU A 142 -7.41 -4.05 -17.68
N GLN A 143 -7.16 -3.32 -16.58
CA GLN A 143 -5.83 -2.91 -16.15
C GLN A 143 -5.82 -2.70 -14.64
N VAL A 144 -4.74 -3.17 -14.00
CA VAL A 144 -4.39 -2.87 -12.61
C VAL A 144 -2.88 -2.73 -12.54
N ASP A 145 -2.40 -1.50 -12.43
CA ASP A 145 -0.96 -1.21 -12.33
C ASP A 145 -0.62 -0.57 -10.99
N ILE A 146 0.54 -0.93 -10.43
CA ILE A 146 1.10 -0.32 -9.23
C ILE A 146 2.54 0.06 -9.51
N ARG A 147 2.83 1.36 -9.59
CA ARG A 147 4.14 1.88 -10.01
C ARG A 147 4.46 3.22 -9.34
N PRO A 148 5.76 3.59 -9.20
CA PRO A 148 6.11 4.95 -8.86
C PRO A 148 5.67 5.89 -10.01
N SER A 149 5.13 7.05 -9.64
CA SER A 149 4.68 8.08 -10.58
C SER A 149 4.68 9.44 -9.89
N SER A 150 5.03 10.49 -10.61
CA SER A 150 4.81 11.87 -10.18
C SER A 150 3.32 12.27 -10.25
N GLY A 151 2.49 11.44 -10.87
CA GLY A 151 1.05 11.62 -11.00
C GLY A 151 0.70 13.00 -11.58
N PHE A 152 -0.29 13.64 -10.96
CA PHE A 152 -0.74 14.99 -11.32
C PHE A 152 0.22 16.10 -10.86
N LEU A 153 1.19 15.80 -9.98
CA LEU A 153 2.16 16.79 -9.48
C LEU A 153 3.25 17.10 -10.50
N SER A 154 3.35 16.33 -11.59
CA SER A 154 4.19 16.62 -12.75
C SER A 154 4.04 18.06 -13.28
N HIS A 155 2.87 18.68 -13.09
CA HIS A 155 2.61 20.05 -13.52
C HIS A 155 2.89 21.10 -12.43
N HIS A 156 2.97 20.70 -11.17
CA HIS A 156 3.15 21.59 -10.03
C HIS A 156 4.62 21.98 -9.83
N TYR A 157 4.98 23.24 -10.03
CA TYR A 157 6.38 23.71 -10.07
C TYR A 157 7.23 23.24 -8.88
N GLU A 158 6.69 23.28 -7.66
CA GLU A 158 7.42 22.91 -6.43
C GLU A 158 7.54 21.40 -6.19
N TYR A 159 6.65 20.58 -6.75
CA TYR A 159 6.50 19.16 -6.35
C TYR A 159 6.67 18.16 -7.52
N ARG A 160 7.16 18.60 -8.68
CA ARG A 160 7.29 17.76 -9.89
C ARG A 160 8.14 16.50 -9.70
N GLY A 161 9.10 16.54 -8.77
CA GLY A 161 10.01 15.43 -8.49
C GLY A 161 9.53 14.45 -7.43
N LEU A 162 8.36 14.66 -6.81
CA LEU A 162 7.84 13.72 -5.81
C LEU A 162 7.17 12.53 -6.49
N GLU A 163 7.71 11.34 -6.27
CA GLU A 163 7.11 10.10 -6.73
C GLU A 163 6.25 9.45 -5.63
N PHE A 164 5.03 9.09 -6.02
CA PHE A 164 4.08 8.34 -5.20
C PHE A 164 3.82 6.98 -5.84
N TRP A 165 3.34 6.03 -5.03
CA TRP A 165 2.76 4.81 -5.57
C TRP A 165 1.41 5.13 -6.21
N GLU A 166 1.37 5.15 -7.53
CA GLU A 166 0.15 5.28 -8.31
C GLU A 166 -0.46 3.91 -8.55
N LEU A 167 -1.75 3.78 -8.23
CA LEU A 167 -2.54 2.59 -8.51
C LEU A 167 -3.58 2.94 -9.58
N GLU A 168 -3.38 2.41 -10.78
CA GLU A 168 -4.25 2.68 -11.94
C GLU A 168 -5.21 1.50 -12.16
N PHE A 169 -6.50 1.80 -12.32
CA PHE A 169 -7.53 0.82 -12.62
C PHE A 169 -8.29 1.24 -13.86
N ARG A 170 -8.39 0.35 -14.85
CA ARG A 170 -9.20 0.57 -16.06
C ARG A 170 -10.29 -0.47 -16.17
N SER A 171 -11.52 -0.02 -16.43
CA SER A 171 -12.70 -0.87 -16.62
C SER A 171 -13.77 -0.08 -17.37
N ARG A 172 -14.68 -0.78 -18.06
CA ARG A 172 -15.89 -0.18 -18.65
C ARG A 172 -16.81 0.46 -17.61
N SER A 173 -16.81 -0.09 -16.39
CA SER A 173 -17.55 0.49 -15.26
C SER A 173 -17.08 -0.07 -13.92
N PHE A 174 -17.41 0.63 -12.83
CA PHE A 174 -17.14 0.20 -11.47
C PHE A 174 -18.43 0.19 -10.63
N LEU A 175 -18.47 -0.67 -9.61
CA LEU A 175 -19.52 -0.68 -8.59
C LEU A 175 -19.28 0.44 -7.56
N TYR A 176 -20.30 0.73 -6.76
CA TYR A 176 -20.20 1.74 -5.69
C TYR A 176 -19.04 1.43 -4.72
N ARG A 177 -18.08 2.35 -4.66
CA ARG A 177 -16.83 2.28 -3.88
C ARG A 177 -15.88 1.12 -4.22
N GLN A 178 -16.04 0.48 -5.39
CA GLN A 178 -15.22 -0.67 -5.81
C GLN A 178 -13.73 -0.38 -5.79
N VAL A 179 -13.30 0.69 -6.47
CA VAL A 179 -11.88 1.07 -6.55
C VAL A 179 -11.27 1.30 -5.16
N ARG A 180 -11.98 2.01 -4.28
CA ARG A 180 -11.51 2.28 -2.90
C ARG A 180 -11.38 1.02 -2.05
N ARG A 181 -12.26 0.04 -2.25
CA ARG A 181 -12.16 -1.28 -1.61
C ARG A 181 -11.01 -2.11 -2.19
N MET A 182 -10.80 -2.09 -3.51
CA MET A 182 -9.67 -2.76 -4.15
C MET A 182 -8.33 -2.17 -3.66
N VAL A 183 -8.14 -0.85 -3.74
CA VAL A 183 -6.95 -0.15 -3.22
C VAL A 183 -6.73 -0.47 -1.75
N GLY A 184 -7.79 -0.42 -0.95
CA GLY A 184 -7.74 -0.74 0.47
C GLY A 184 -7.22 -2.14 0.78
N ALA A 185 -7.70 -3.14 0.03
CA ALA A 185 -7.26 -4.51 0.17
C ALA A 185 -5.81 -4.72 -0.29
N LEU A 186 -5.40 -4.10 -1.41
CA LEU A 186 -4.01 -4.13 -1.88
C LEU A 186 -3.07 -3.50 -0.85
N VAL A 187 -3.38 -2.32 -0.32
CA VAL A 187 -2.57 -1.68 0.75
C VAL A 187 -2.52 -2.57 2.00
N ALA A 188 -3.61 -3.26 2.35
CA ALA A 188 -3.60 -4.21 3.45
C ALA A 188 -2.69 -5.43 3.18
N VAL A 189 -2.56 -5.88 1.94
CA VAL A 189 -1.54 -6.87 1.53
C VAL A 189 -0.13 -6.31 1.72
N GLY A 190 0.14 -5.10 1.21
CA GLY A 190 1.44 -4.45 1.36
C GLY A 190 1.84 -4.22 2.82
N GLN A 191 0.86 -4.01 3.71
CA GLN A 191 1.07 -3.88 5.17
C GLN A 191 1.16 -5.23 5.90
N GLY A 192 1.11 -6.36 5.18
CA GLY A 192 1.15 -7.71 5.71
C GLY A 192 -0.11 -8.19 6.42
N LYS A 193 -1.19 -7.39 6.44
CA LYS A 193 -2.47 -7.74 7.07
C LYS A 193 -3.21 -8.83 6.28
N LEU A 194 -3.17 -8.74 4.95
CA LEU A 194 -3.71 -9.73 4.03
C LEU A 194 -2.58 -10.44 3.27
N THR A 195 -2.89 -11.59 2.69
CA THR A 195 -2.04 -12.23 1.67
C THR A 195 -2.57 -11.89 0.28
N PRO A 196 -1.76 -12.03 -0.78
CA PRO A 196 -2.27 -11.97 -2.15
C PRO A 196 -3.45 -12.93 -2.40
N ARG A 197 -3.37 -14.15 -1.84
CA ARG A 197 -4.43 -15.16 -1.95
C ARG A 197 -5.75 -14.71 -1.32
N HIS A 198 -5.72 -13.94 -0.22
CA HIS A 198 -6.94 -13.40 0.36
C HIS A 198 -7.70 -12.50 -0.63
N ILE A 199 -7.05 -11.86 -1.61
CA ILE A 199 -7.76 -11.08 -2.64
C ILE A 199 -8.62 -12.01 -3.51
N LYS A 200 -8.08 -13.16 -3.90
CA LYS A 200 -8.82 -14.19 -4.63
C LYS A 200 -10.00 -14.71 -3.80
N GLU A 201 -9.77 -15.03 -2.53
CA GLU A 201 -10.82 -15.50 -1.62
C GLU A 201 -11.92 -14.45 -1.43
N LEU A 202 -11.58 -13.16 -1.33
CA LEU A 202 -12.56 -12.07 -1.28
C LEU A 202 -13.45 -12.02 -2.54
N LEU A 203 -12.90 -12.29 -3.73
CA LEU A 203 -13.69 -12.39 -4.96
C LEU A 203 -14.63 -13.61 -4.94
N GLU A 204 -14.20 -14.71 -4.33
CA GLU A 204 -14.97 -15.97 -4.26
C GLU A 204 -16.12 -15.91 -3.24
N ILE A 205 -16.00 -15.12 -2.16
CA ILE A 205 -17.04 -15.00 -1.12
C ILE A 205 -18.33 -14.37 -1.64
N LYS A 206 -18.23 -13.40 -2.56
CA LYS A 206 -19.37 -12.71 -3.18
C LYS A 206 -20.36 -12.07 -2.18
N ASP A 207 -19.89 -11.61 -1.02
CA ASP A 207 -20.68 -10.91 -0.02
C ASP A 207 -20.02 -9.58 0.37
N SER A 208 -20.74 -8.47 0.17
CA SER A 208 -20.31 -7.12 0.53
C SER A 208 -19.86 -6.97 1.99
N ARG A 209 -20.46 -7.75 2.90
CA ARG A 209 -20.18 -7.73 4.34
C ARG A 209 -18.87 -8.44 4.70
N ALA A 210 -18.34 -9.27 3.81
CA ALA A 210 -17.07 -9.97 4.03
C ALA A 210 -15.84 -9.08 3.81
N PHE A 211 -16.01 -7.87 3.27
CA PHE A 211 -14.89 -6.96 3.10
C PHE A 211 -14.33 -6.53 4.47
N PRO A 212 -13.00 -6.57 4.68
CA PRO A 212 -12.42 -6.25 5.97
C PRO A 212 -12.81 -4.85 6.48
N PRO A 213 -13.27 -4.73 7.74
CA PRO A 213 -13.64 -3.44 8.30
C PRO A 213 -12.42 -2.52 8.35
N HIS A 214 -12.64 -1.22 8.11
CA HIS A 214 -11.60 -0.18 8.09
C HIS A 214 -10.49 -0.35 7.03
N ALA A 215 -10.57 -1.35 6.15
CA ALA A 215 -9.59 -1.50 5.07
C ALA A 215 -9.87 -0.56 3.88
N MET A 216 -11.06 0.03 3.77
CA MET A 216 -11.43 0.87 2.63
C MET A 216 -10.57 2.15 2.58
N ALA A 217 -9.97 2.40 1.43
CA ALA A 217 -9.16 3.60 1.21
C ALA A 217 -9.99 4.90 1.31
N PRO A 218 -9.41 6.02 1.76
CA PRO A 218 -10.08 7.32 1.75
C PRO A 218 -10.38 7.79 0.31
N PRO A 219 -11.38 8.68 0.11
CA PRO A 219 -11.72 9.16 -1.23
C PRO A 219 -10.72 10.20 -1.76
N SER A 220 -10.02 10.91 -0.88
CA SER A 220 -9.12 12.03 -1.24
C SER A 220 -7.92 11.65 -2.10
N GLY A 221 -7.59 10.36 -2.20
CA GLY A 221 -6.53 9.84 -3.07
C GLY A 221 -7.03 9.26 -4.40
N LEU A 222 -8.33 9.32 -4.70
CA LEU A 222 -8.92 8.74 -5.92
C LEU A 222 -9.27 9.83 -6.93
N PHE A 223 -8.81 9.66 -8.16
CA PHE A 223 -9.05 10.59 -9.27
C PHE A 223 -9.58 9.84 -10.49
N LEU A 224 -10.53 10.45 -11.21
CA LEU A 224 -10.89 10.02 -12.56
C LEU A 224 -9.84 10.58 -13.52
N LYS A 225 -9.04 9.71 -14.14
CA LYS A 225 -7.92 10.09 -15.01
C LYS A 225 -8.35 10.35 -16.45
N SER A 226 -9.12 9.45 -17.04
CA SER A 226 -9.58 9.54 -18.44
C SER A 226 -10.88 8.76 -18.64
N VAL A 227 -11.60 9.09 -19.72
CA VAL A 227 -12.76 8.35 -20.23
C VAL A 227 -12.54 8.11 -21.71
N GLU A 228 -12.58 6.85 -22.12
CA GLU A 228 -12.40 6.43 -23.51
C GLU A 228 -13.78 6.31 -24.20
N TYR A 229 -13.89 6.81 -25.42
CA TYR A 229 -15.08 6.70 -26.27
C TYR A 229 -14.72 5.92 -27.53
N ASN A 230 -15.70 5.22 -28.10
CA ASN A 230 -15.55 4.61 -29.41
C ASN A 230 -15.59 5.71 -30.49
N GLU A 231 -14.59 5.76 -31.36
CA GLU A 231 -14.50 6.78 -32.42
C GLU A 231 -15.72 6.76 -33.35
N ALA A 232 -16.24 5.57 -33.68
CA ALA A 232 -17.43 5.43 -34.51
C ALA A 232 -18.69 6.09 -33.91
N ASP A 233 -18.81 6.10 -32.59
CA ASP A 233 -19.94 6.76 -31.90
C ASP A 233 -19.82 8.29 -31.97
N LEU A 234 -18.61 8.83 -32.20
CA LEU A 234 -18.35 10.27 -32.33
C LEU A 234 -18.58 10.80 -33.75
N GLU A 235 -18.40 9.96 -34.78
CA GLU A 235 -18.50 10.34 -36.20
C GLU A 235 -19.94 10.61 -36.69
N THR A 236 -20.95 10.10 -35.98
CA THR A 236 -22.36 10.09 -36.43
C THR A 236 -23.01 11.49 -36.51
N THR A 237 -22.34 12.54 -36.04
CA THR A 237 -22.91 13.92 -35.97
C THR A 237 -22.56 14.80 -37.17
N MET A 238 -21.72 14.35 -38.11
CA MET A 238 -21.19 15.20 -39.21
C MET A 238 -21.97 15.08 -40.54
N ILE A 239 -23.05 14.30 -40.63
CA ILE A 239 -23.78 14.02 -41.89
C ILE A 239 -25.27 14.43 -41.85
N ALA A 240 -25.68 15.29 -40.91
CA ALA A 240 -27.04 15.83 -40.85
C ALA A 240 -27.05 17.35 -41.11
N GLY A 241 -26.53 17.76 -42.27
CA GLY A 241 -26.46 19.15 -42.69
C GLY A 241 -26.25 19.28 -44.20
N GLU A 242 -27.24 18.86 -44.99
CA GLU A 242 -27.52 19.36 -46.34
C GLU A 242 -29.03 19.62 -46.47
#